data_AF-A0A537YP37-F1
#
_entry.id   AF-A0A537YP37-F1
#
_cell.length_a   1.000
_cell.length_b   1.000
_cell.length_c   1.000
_cell.angle_alpha   90.00
_cell.angle_beta   90.00
_cell.angle_gamma   90.00
#
_symmetry.space_group_name_H-M   'P 1'
#
loop_
_entity.id
_entity.type
_entity.pdbx_description
1 polymer ?
#
loop_
_entity_poly.entity_id
_entity_poly.type
_entity_poly.pdbx_seq_one_letter_code
_entity_poly.pdbx_strand_id
1 'polypeptide(L)'
;MPIADARALAYASQTLATAILTKGIPKRAPSGYKVLTNAAAIGDLRRPVKQATGTISFLNALLWLIAAGIIGSLVYLTVLERTRDFAVLKATGVSSRTIYWTLALEAVIMALAAAAVAAALSAVLSPALTLRVEISTTAYVLLPVIAVIVGLLASLVGLRRAVSVDPALAFG
;
A
#
# COMPACT_ATOMS: atom_id res chain seq x y z
N MET A 1 33.03 43.91 -11.53
CA MET A 1 31.62 44.12 -11.94
C MET A 1 30.75 43.94 -10.72
N PRO A 2 29.91 44.92 -10.34
CA PRO A 2 29.02 44.81 -9.20
C PRO A 2 27.93 43.77 -9.48
N ILE A 3 27.58 42.99 -8.46
CA ILE A 3 26.60 41.88 -8.46
C ILE A 3 25.19 42.30 -8.91
N ALA A 4 24.92 43.61 -8.95
CA ALA A 4 23.67 44.18 -9.45
C ALA A 4 23.54 44.05 -10.98
N ASP A 5 24.62 44.28 -11.72
CA ASP A 5 24.61 44.24 -13.20
C ASP A 5 24.54 42.80 -13.73
N ALA A 6 25.11 41.85 -12.99
CA ALA A 6 25.01 40.42 -13.31
C ALA A 6 23.58 39.87 -13.16
N ARG A 7 22.78 40.41 -12.23
CA ARG A 7 21.36 40.05 -12.07
C ARG A 7 20.48 40.60 -13.18
N ALA A 8 20.79 41.81 -13.66
CA ALA A 8 20.04 42.45 -14.74
C ALA A 8 20.24 41.77 -16.11
N LEU A 9 21.44 41.21 -16.36
CA LEU A 9 21.78 40.54 -17.62
C LEU A 9 21.36 39.06 -17.67
N ALA A 10 21.37 38.35 -16.53
CA ALA A 10 21.02 36.92 -16.51
C ALA A 10 19.50 36.66 -16.47
N TYR A 11 18.72 37.62 -15.98
CA TYR A 11 17.28 37.46 -15.77
C TYR A 11 16.53 38.59 -16.47
N ALA A 12 16.29 38.40 -17.77
CA ALA A 12 15.57 39.31 -18.66
C ALA A 12 14.16 39.69 -18.16
N SER A 13 14.08 40.66 -17.23
CA SER A 13 12.85 41.37 -16.86
C SER A 13 11.63 40.51 -16.47
N GLN A 14 11.84 39.27 -16.01
CA GLN A 14 10.75 38.46 -15.47
C GLN A 14 10.59 38.69 -13.97
N THR A 15 9.39 39.05 -13.55
CA THR A 15 9.00 39.23 -12.17
C THR A 15 9.09 37.90 -11.43
N LEU A 16 10.24 37.63 -10.78
CA LEU A 16 10.53 36.39 -10.05
C LEU A 16 9.66 36.20 -8.78
N ALA A 17 8.89 37.21 -8.39
CA ALA A 17 7.97 37.14 -7.25
C ALA A 17 6.61 36.58 -7.68
N THR A 18 6.47 35.25 -7.65
CA THR A 18 5.21 34.54 -7.92
C THR A 18 4.19 34.64 -6.78
N ALA A 19 4.58 35.13 -5.59
CA ALA A 19 3.68 35.40 -4.47
C ALA A 19 4.22 36.51 -3.56
N ILE A 20 3.33 37.35 -3.02
CA ILE A 20 3.63 38.40 -2.03
C ILE A 20 2.83 38.10 -0.76
N LEU A 21 3.52 37.83 0.34
CA LEU A 21 2.88 37.65 1.64
C LEU A 21 2.65 39.02 2.30
N THR A 22 1.43 39.24 2.78
CA THR A 22 1.06 40.47 3.50
C THR A 22 0.57 40.10 4.91
N LYS A 23 0.90 40.92 5.92
CA LYS A 23 0.30 40.81 7.26
C LYS A 23 -1.06 41.52 7.24
N GLY A 24 -2.15 40.75 7.30
CA GLY A 24 -3.52 41.25 7.25
C GLY A 24 -4.19 41.04 5.88
N ILE A 25 -5.46 41.44 5.74
CA ILE A 25 -6.22 41.33 4.49
C ILE A 25 -6.09 42.67 3.75
N PRO A 26 -5.36 42.75 2.61
CA PRO A 26 -5.26 43.99 1.85
C PRO A 26 -6.64 44.37 1.28
N LYS A 27 -7.09 45.60 1.53
CA LYS A 27 -8.40 46.10 1.07
C LYS A 27 -8.49 46.27 -0.46
N ARG A 28 -7.34 46.31 -1.17
CA ARG A 28 -7.25 46.32 -2.63
C ARG A 28 -6.03 45.50 -3.08
N ALA A 29 -6.24 44.61 -4.04
CA ALA A 29 -5.15 43.97 -4.76
C ALA A 29 -4.65 44.88 -5.91
N PRO A 30 -3.34 44.97 -6.16
CA PRO A 30 -2.82 45.53 -7.40
C PRO A 30 -3.37 44.76 -8.62
N SER A 31 -3.50 45.43 -9.78
CA SER A 31 -4.00 44.81 -11.01
C SER A 31 -3.17 43.57 -11.38
N GLY A 32 -3.84 42.45 -11.65
CA GLY A 32 -3.20 41.18 -11.99
C GLY A 32 -2.93 40.25 -10.81
N TYR A 33 -3.18 40.67 -9.57
CA TYR A 33 -3.00 39.84 -8.37
C TYR A 33 -4.34 39.41 -7.78
N LYS A 34 -4.44 38.12 -7.41
CA LYS A 34 -5.61 37.57 -6.70
C LYS A 34 -5.28 37.43 -5.23
N VAL A 35 -6.07 38.05 -4.35
CA VAL A 35 -5.93 37.84 -2.90
C VAL A 35 -6.41 36.42 -2.59
N LEU A 36 -5.48 35.56 -2.21
CA LEU A 36 -5.77 34.22 -1.73
C LEU A 36 -5.59 34.21 -0.21
N THR A 37 -6.59 33.72 0.50
CA THR A 37 -6.44 33.38 1.92
C THR A 37 -5.55 32.15 2.07
N ASN A 38 -4.92 31.97 3.24
CA ASN A 38 -4.13 30.76 3.51
C ASN A 38 -4.89 29.46 3.19
N ALA A 39 -6.19 29.41 3.51
CA ALA A 39 -7.05 28.27 3.20
C ALA A 39 -7.23 28.04 1.69
N ALA A 40 -7.41 29.12 0.91
CA ALA A 40 -7.55 29.04 -0.54
C ALA A 40 -6.23 28.64 -1.22
N ALA A 41 -5.09 29.16 -0.76
CA ALA A 41 -3.76 28.82 -1.27
C ALA A 41 -3.40 27.35 -1.00
N ILE A 42 -3.65 26.84 0.21
CA ILE A 42 -3.46 25.43 0.56
C ILE A 42 -4.39 24.53 -0.29
N GLY A 43 -5.63 24.96 -0.53
CA GLY A 43 -6.59 24.23 -1.36
C GLY A 43 -6.13 24.08 -2.81
N ASP A 44 -5.56 25.12 -3.39
CA ASP A 44 -5.07 25.11 -4.77
C ASP A 44 -3.78 24.29 -4.92
N LEU A 45 -2.87 24.37 -3.94
CA LEU A 45 -1.67 23.51 -3.91
C LEU A 45 -1.99 22.02 -3.72
N ARG A 46 -3.13 21.69 -3.08
CA ARG A 46 -3.58 20.30 -2.91
C ARG A 46 -4.20 19.71 -4.19
N ARG A 47 -4.64 20.52 -5.16
CA ARG A 47 -5.27 20.00 -6.40
C ARG A 47 -4.32 19.13 -7.24
N PRO A 48 -3.09 19.56 -7.56
CA PRO A 48 -2.13 18.71 -8.29
C PRO A 48 -1.78 17.42 -7.53
N VAL A 49 -1.62 17.51 -6.21
CA VAL A 49 -1.31 16.36 -5.35
C VAL A 49 -2.48 15.36 -5.28
N LYS A 50 -3.72 15.85 -5.24
CA LYS A 50 -4.92 15.00 -5.30
C LYS A 50 -5.02 14.21 -6.60
N GLN A 51 -4.61 14.80 -7.72
CA GLN A 51 -4.60 14.11 -9.00
C GLN A 51 -3.53 13.01 -9.06
N ALA A 52 -2.31 13.30 -8.57
CA ALA A 52 -1.23 12.30 -8.49
C ALA A 52 -1.56 11.14 -7.54
N THR A 53 -2.14 11.43 -6.37
CA THR A 53 -2.56 10.40 -5.41
C THR A 53 -3.69 9.52 -5.93
N GLY A 54 -4.58 10.06 -6.78
CA GLY A 54 -5.62 9.28 -7.46
C GLY A 54 -5.03 8.18 -8.35
N THR A 55 -4.05 8.51 -9.18
CA THR A 55 -3.37 7.52 -10.05
C THR A 55 -2.64 6.45 -9.25
N ILE A 56 -1.92 6.83 -8.20
CA ILE A 56 -1.24 5.88 -7.30
C ILE A 56 -2.26 4.94 -6.64
N SER A 57 -3.39 5.48 -6.17
CA SER A 57 -4.44 4.67 -5.56
C SER A 57 -5.05 3.67 -6.55
N PHE A 58 -5.23 4.06 -7.81
CA PHE A 58 -5.71 3.16 -8.86
C PHE A 58 -4.71 2.04 -9.16
N LEU A 59 -3.43 2.37 -9.31
CA LEU A 59 -2.37 1.38 -9.51
C LEU A 59 -2.27 0.41 -8.33
N ASN A 60 -2.35 0.91 -7.09
CA ASN A 60 -2.38 0.08 -5.91
C ASN A 60 -3.58 -0.89 -5.94
N ALA A 61 -4.78 -0.42 -6.29
CA ALA A 61 -5.95 -1.29 -6.39
C ALA A 61 -5.76 -2.40 -7.44
N LEU A 62 -5.15 -2.08 -8.60
CA LEU A 62 -4.84 -3.07 -9.62
C LEU A 62 -3.80 -4.09 -9.13
N LEU A 63 -2.76 -3.64 -8.43
CA LEU A 63 -1.75 -4.52 -7.83
C LEU A 63 -2.37 -5.47 -6.81
N TRP A 64 -3.30 -4.98 -5.98
CA TRP A 64 -4.05 -5.81 -5.03
C TRP A 64 -4.90 -6.87 -5.73
N LEU A 65 -5.55 -6.51 -6.83
CA LEU A 65 -6.34 -7.44 -7.64
C LEU A 65 -5.47 -8.55 -8.25
N ILE A 66 -4.32 -8.19 -8.83
CA ILE A 66 -3.37 -9.14 -9.40
C ILE A 66 -2.80 -10.05 -8.32
N ALA A 67 -2.38 -9.47 -7.18
CA ALA A 67 -1.87 -10.22 -6.04
C ALA A 67 -2.90 -11.25 -5.52
N ALA A 68 -4.17 -10.85 -5.40
CA ALA A 68 -5.24 -11.77 -5.01
C ALA A 68 -5.40 -12.93 -6.01
N GLY A 69 -5.32 -12.65 -7.32
CA GLY A 69 -5.37 -13.69 -8.35
C GLY A 69 -4.21 -14.69 -8.26
N ILE A 70 -2.97 -14.19 -8.06
CA ILE A 70 -1.77 -15.02 -7.90
C ILE A 70 -1.89 -15.90 -6.64
N ILE A 71 -2.26 -15.30 -5.50
CA ILE A 71 -2.44 -16.03 -4.24
C ILE A 71 -3.51 -17.11 -4.41
N GLY A 72 -4.64 -16.80 -5.04
CA GLY A 72 -5.70 -17.77 -5.32
C GLY A 72 -5.23 -18.94 -6.19
N SER A 73 -4.44 -18.67 -7.24
CA SER A 73 -3.86 -19.70 -8.11
C SER A 73 -2.85 -20.58 -7.38
N LEU A 74 -1.97 -19.99 -6.55
CA LEU A 74 -0.98 -20.73 -5.76
C LEU A 74 -1.67 -21.63 -4.74
N VAL A 75 -2.66 -21.11 -4.03
CA VAL A 75 -3.46 -21.90 -3.07
C VAL A 75 -4.17 -23.05 -3.78
N TYR A 76 -4.72 -22.82 -4.97
CA TYR A 76 -5.33 -23.88 -5.78
C TYR A 76 -4.33 -24.99 -6.11
N LEU A 77 -3.12 -24.62 -6.54
CA LEU A 77 -2.05 -25.57 -6.83
C LEU A 77 -1.63 -26.36 -5.59
N THR A 78 -1.38 -25.68 -4.46
CA THR A 78 -0.97 -26.32 -3.21
C THR A 78 -2.02 -27.31 -2.69
N VAL A 79 -3.31 -26.99 -2.84
CA VAL A 79 -4.38 -27.93 -2.47
C VAL A 79 -4.33 -29.17 -3.35
N LEU A 80 -4.12 -29.01 -4.67
CA LEU A 80 -4.05 -30.13 -5.60
C LEU A 80 -2.88 -31.08 -5.23
N GLU A 81 -1.73 -30.51 -4.89
CA GLU A 81 -0.53 -31.24 -4.47
C GLU A 81 -0.70 -31.96 -3.13
N ARG A 82 -1.43 -31.38 -2.17
CA ARG A 82 -1.58 -31.91 -0.79
C ARG A 82 -2.85 -32.72 -0.54
N THR A 83 -3.70 -32.94 -1.54
CA THR A 83 -4.96 -33.71 -1.39
C THR A 83 -4.74 -35.09 -0.77
N ARG A 84 -3.70 -35.81 -1.21
CA ARG A 84 -3.36 -37.15 -0.71
C ARG A 84 -2.89 -37.14 0.74
N ASP A 85 -2.07 -36.16 1.12
CA ASP A 85 -1.57 -36.01 2.49
C ASP A 85 -2.71 -35.72 3.47
N PHE A 86 -3.67 -34.88 3.08
CA PHE A 86 -4.85 -34.61 3.90
C PHE A 86 -5.77 -35.83 4.04
N ALA A 87 -5.89 -36.64 3.00
CA ALA A 87 -6.67 -37.87 3.04
C ALA A 87 -6.04 -38.90 4.00
N VAL A 88 -4.71 -39.04 3.98
CA VAL A 88 -3.96 -39.88 4.94
C VAL A 88 -4.11 -39.38 6.38
N LEU A 89 -3.99 -38.08 6.62
CA LEU A 89 -4.16 -37.50 7.96
C LEU A 89 -5.59 -37.70 8.51
N LYS A 90 -6.62 -37.56 7.67
CA LYS A 90 -8.00 -37.88 8.07
C LYS A 90 -8.16 -39.39 8.35
N ALA A 91 -7.52 -40.25 7.57
CA ALA A 91 -7.57 -41.71 7.76
C ALA A 91 -6.90 -42.17 9.06
N THR A 92 -5.88 -41.45 9.55
CA THR A 92 -5.25 -41.70 10.86
C THR A 92 -6.02 -41.10 12.04
N GLY A 93 -7.18 -40.49 11.79
CA GLY A 93 -8.07 -39.97 12.84
C GLY A 93 -7.89 -38.49 13.17
N VAL A 94 -7.10 -37.73 12.38
CA VAL A 94 -6.96 -36.28 12.60
C VAL A 94 -8.26 -35.58 12.24
N SER A 95 -8.79 -34.80 13.19
CA SER A 95 -10.01 -34.03 12.97
C SER A 95 -9.78 -32.93 11.91
N SER A 96 -10.79 -32.70 11.07
CA SER A 96 -10.75 -31.61 10.06
C SER A 96 -10.51 -30.23 10.67
N ARG A 97 -10.86 -30.05 11.96
CA ARG A 97 -10.64 -28.81 12.72
C ARG A 97 -9.17 -28.58 13.07
N THR A 98 -8.41 -29.65 13.32
CA THR A 98 -6.96 -29.57 13.55
C THR A 98 -6.25 -29.13 12.27
N ILE A 99 -6.60 -29.76 11.14
CA ILE A 99 -6.08 -29.39 9.81
C ILE A 99 -6.35 -27.91 9.50
N TYR A 100 -7.57 -27.43 9.81
CA TYR A 100 -7.92 -26.00 9.70
C TYR A 100 -6.98 -25.09 10.50
N TRP A 101 -6.77 -25.37 11.79
CA TRP A 101 -5.94 -24.51 12.63
C TRP A 101 -4.48 -24.48 12.19
N THR A 102 -3.95 -25.61 11.71
CA THR A 102 -2.59 -25.67 11.17
C THR A 102 -2.44 -24.81 9.92
N LEU A 103 -3.37 -24.91 8.96
CA LEU A 103 -3.40 -24.08 7.74
C LEU A 103 -3.59 -22.59 8.05
N ALA A 104 -4.45 -22.26 9.02
CA ALA A 104 -4.67 -20.88 9.44
C ALA A 104 -3.41 -20.29 10.08
N LEU A 105 -2.73 -21.05 10.95
CA LEU A 105 -1.49 -20.62 11.58
C LEU A 105 -0.36 -20.43 10.56
N GLU A 106 -0.21 -21.38 9.62
CA GLU A 106 0.75 -21.28 8.53
C GLU A 106 0.52 -20.00 7.70
N ALA A 107 -0.72 -19.74 7.30
CA ALA A 107 -1.07 -18.54 6.55
C ALA A 107 -0.82 -17.24 7.32
N VAL A 108 -1.10 -17.21 8.62
CA VAL A 108 -0.82 -16.04 9.48
C VAL A 108 0.69 -15.80 9.61
N ILE A 109 1.47 -16.85 9.86
CA ILE A 109 2.93 -16.74 9.97
C ILE A 109 3.53 -16.23 8.64
N MET A 110 3.09 -16.78 7.52
CA MET A 110 3.53 -16.36 6.18
C MET A 110 3.16 -14.90 5.91
N ALA A 111 1.94 -14.47 6.26
CA ALA A 111 1.50 -13.09 6.08
C ALA A 111 2.29 -12.10 6.96
N LEU A 112 2.57 -12.46 8.22
CA LEU A 112 3.41 -11.65 9.11
C LEU A 112 4.85 -11.56 8.62
N ALA A 113 5.42 -12.65 8.11
CA ALA A 113 6.76 -12.66 7.51
C ALA A 113 6.81 -11.76 6.27
N ALA A 114 5.83 -11.87 5.37
CA ALA A 114 5.72 -11.00 4.20
C ALA A 114 5.58 -9.52 4.58
N ALA A 115 4.78 -9.21 5.60
CA ALA A 115 4.62 -7.86 6.14
C ALA A 115 5.92 -7.31 6.73
N ALA A 116 6.66 -8.14 7.47
CA ALA A 116 7.98 -7.77 8.00
C ALA A 116 8.98 -7.46 6.89
N VAL A 117 9.03 -8.30 5.84
CA VAL A 117 9.87 -8.08 4.66
C VAL A 117 9.48 -6.80 3.94
N ALA A 118 8.18 -6.54 3.74
CA ALA A 118 7.68 -5.32 3.12
C ALA A 118 8.05 -4.08 3.94
N ALA A 119 7.92 -4.13 5.27
CA ALA A 119 8.30 -3.04 6.17
C ALA A 119 9.81 -2.76 6.14
N ALA A 120 10.64 -3.81 6.14
CA ALA A 120 12.09 -3.69 6.02
C ALA A 120 12.48 -3.08 4.66
N LEU A 121 11.89 -3.56 3.56
CA LEU A 121 12.15 -3.03 2.22
C LEU A 121 11.73 -1.55 2.11
N SER A 122 10.57 -1.20 2.68
CA SER A 122 10.11 0.18 2.76
C SER A 122 11.07 1.08 3.53
N ALA A 123 11.60 0.61 4.67
CA ALA A 123 12.58 1.36 5.45
C ALA A 123 13.90 1.58 4.69
N VAL A 124 14.35 0.59 3.92
CA VAL A 124 15.57 0.69 3.10
C VAL A 124 15.38 1.62 1.89
N LEU A 125 14.21 1.60 1.25
CA LEU A 125 13.91 2.46 0.10
C LEU A 125 13.62 3.92 0.49
N SER A 126 13.06 4.16 1.68
CA SER A 126 12.69 5.49 2.17
C SER A 126 13.79 6.55 2.05
N PRO A 127 15.06 6.32 2.47
CA PRO A 127 16.13 7.31 2.33
C PRO A 127 16.60 7.55 0.90
N ALA A 128 16.33 6.62 -0.04
CA ALA A 128 16.67 6.81 -1.45
C ALA A 128 15.69 7.77 -2.16
N LEU A 129 14.53 8.05 -1.56
CA LEU A 129 13.55 8.98 -2.10
C LEU A 129 13.83 10.42 -1.61
N THR A 130 14.00 11.35 -2.55
CA THR A 130 14.29 12.77 -2.29
C THR A 130 13.11 13.55 -1.67
N LEU A 131 11.90 12.99 -1.71
CA LEU A 131 10.72 13.51 -1.03
C LEU A 131 10.61 12.86 0.35
N ARG A 132 10.48 13.68 1.42
CA ARG A 132 10.17 13.18 2.77
C ARG A 132 8.81 12.46 2.74
N VAL A 133 8.85 11.13 2.65
CA VAL A 133 7.69 10.29 2.87
C VAL A 133 7.49 10.23 4.38
N GLU A 134 6.60 11.06 4.90
CA GLU A 134 6.22 11.02 6.31
C GLU A 134 5.31 9.80 6.52
N ILE A 135 5.92 8.64 6.77
CA ILE A 135 5.19 7.42 7.10
C ILE A 135 4.63 7.60 8.51
N SER A 136 3.33 7.91 8.59
CA SER A 136 2.63 8.04 9.86
C SER A 136 2.80 6.77 10.71
N THR A 137 3.11 6.92 12.00
CA THR A 137 3.29 5.82 12.96
C THR A 137 2.06 4.90 12.99
N THR A 138 0.88 5.42 12.70
CA THR A 138 -0.36 4.65 12.54
C THR A 138 -0.25 3.59 11.44
N ALA A 139 0.44 3.89 10.34
CA ALA A 139 0.60 2.95 9.22
C ALA A 139 1.45 1.74 9.61
N TYR A 140 2.49 1.93 10.44
CA TYR A 140 3.32 0.83 10.95
C TYR A 140 2.54 -0.14 11.86
N VAL A 141 1.61 0.38 12.67
CA VAL A 141 0.74 -0.45 13.53
C VAL A 141 -0.37 -1.13 12.74
N LEU A 142 -0.91 -0.46 11.71
CA LEU A 142 -1.94 -1.05 10.84
C LEU A 142 -1.39 -2.19 9.98
N LEU A 143 -0.10 -2.14 9.61
CA LEU A 143 0.55 -3.10 8.72
C LEU A 143 0.41 -4.56 9.21
N PRO A 144 0.80 -4.93 10.45
CA PRO A 144 0.61 -6.29 10.95
C PRO A 144 -0.86 -6.67 11.10
N VAL A 145 -1.74 -5.73 11.46
CA VAL A 145 -3.19 -6.00 11.57
C VAL A 145 -3.77 -6.38 10.20
N ILE A 146 -3.45 -5.61 9.17
CA ILE A 146 -3.87 -5.88 7.79
C ILE A 146 -3.28 -7.21 7.32
N ALA A 147 -2.00 -7.48 7.62
CA ALA A 147 -1.35 -8.74 7.27
C ALA A 147 -2.07 -9.95 7.87
N VAL A 148 -2.43 -9.90 9.15
CA VAL A 148 -3.20 -10.96 9.81
C VAL A 148 -4.56 -11.15 9.15
N ILE A 149 -5.30 -10.06 8.89
CA ILE A 149 -6.60 -10.13 8.22
C ILE A 149 -6.48 -10.78 6.84
N VAL A 150 -5.50 -10.35 6.04
CA VAL A 150 -5.25 -10.91 4.70
C VAL A 150 -4.84 -12.39 4.78
N GLY A 151 -3.96 -12.75 5.71
CA GLY A 151 -3.56 -14.15 5.93
C GLY A 151 -4.75 -15.05 6.29
N LEU A 152 -5.64 -14.57 7.17
CA LEU A 152 -6.87 -15.27 7.52
C LEU A 152 -7.84 -15.39 6.34
N LEU A 153 -8.02 -14.32 5.56
CA LEU A 153 -8.88 -14.35 4.36
C LEU A 153 -8.34 -15.30 3.29
N ALA A 154 -7.03 -15.30 3.04
CA ALA A 154 -6.38 -16.22 2.11
C ALA A 154 -6.54 -17.67 2.57
N SER A 155 -6.38 -17.93 3.88
CA SER A 155 -6.63 -19.25 4.48
C SER A 155 -8.07 -19.71 4.27
N LEU A 156 -9.07 -18.83 4.43
CA LEU A 156 -10.48 -19.16 4.17
C LEU A 156 -10.73 -19.61 2.72
N VAL A 157 -10.07 -18.97 1.75
CA VAL A 157 -10.19 -19.34 0.33
C VAL A 157 -9.61 -20.73 0.08
N GLY A 158 -8.44 -21.04 0.66
CA GLY A 158 -7.85 -22.38 0.58
C GLY A 158 -8.66 -23.45 1.33
N LEU A 159 -9.24 -23.07 2.47
CA LEU A 159 -10.01 -23.95 3.33
C LEU A 159 -11.27 -24.50 2.65
N ARG A 160 -12.04 -23.65 1.96
CA ARG A 160 -13.26 -24.10 1.26
C ARG A 160 -12.97 -25.27 0.32
N ARG A 161 -11.77 -25.30 -0.26
CA ARG A 161 -11.34 -26.37 -1.16
C ARG A 161 -10.75 -27.58 -0.41
N ALA A 162 -9.90 -27.36 0.60
CA ALA A 162 -9.31 -28.44 1.39
C ALA A 162 -10.37 -29.31 2.10
N VAL A 163 -11.48 -28.70 2.53
CA VAL A 163 -12.60 -29.42 3.16
C VAL A 163 -13.40 -30.26 2.14
N SER A 164 -13.42 -29.85 0.86
CA SER A 164 -14.09 -30.60 -0.21
C SER A 164 -13.32 -31.84 -0.70
N VAL A 165 -12.13 -32.12 -0.15
CA VAL A 165 -11.34 -33.31 -0.50
C VAL A 165 -11.90 -34.55 0.21
N ASP A 166 -12.30 -35.52 -0.60
CA ASP A 166 -12.93 -36.77 -0.17
C ASP A 166 -11.88 -37.75 0.42
N PRO A 167 -12.07 -38.26 1.65
CA PRO A 167 -11.14 -39.21 2.26
C PRO A 167 -10.93 -40.51 1.46
N ALA A 168 -11.87 -40.88 0.58
CA ALA A 168 -11.72 -42.06 -0.28
C ALA A 168 -10.50 -41.98 -1.24
N LEU A 169 -10.01 -40.77 -1.53
CA LEU A 169 -8.82 -40.54 -2.36
C LEU A 169 -7.50 -41.03 -1.72
N ALA A 170 -7.49 -41.38 -0.43
CA ALA A 170 -6.31 -42.00 0.20
C ALA A 170 -6.04 -43.41 -0.32
N PHE A 171 -7.05 -44.09 -0.85
CA PHE A 171 -7.03 -45.52 -1.15
C PHE A 171 -7.21 -45.87 -2.63
N GLY A 172 -7.22 -44.86 -3.53
CA GLY A 172 -7.30 -45.01 -4.99
C GLY A 172 -6.15 -44.29 -5.68
#